data_AF-A0A0F9IYL3-F1
#
_entry.id   AF-A0A0F9IYL3-F1
#
_cell.length_a   1.000
_cell.length_b   1.000
_cell.length_c   1.000
_cell.angle_alpha   90.00
_cell.angle_beta   90.00
_cell.angle_gamma   90.00
#
_symmetry.space_group_name_H-M   'P 1'
#
loop_
_entity.id
_entity.type
_entity.pdbx_description
1 polymer ?
#
loop_
_entity_poly.entity_id
_entity_poly.type
_entity_poly.pdbx_seq_one_letter_code
_entity_poly.pdbx_strand_id
1 'polypeptide(L)'
;MVTPPFLPDESKPADSDIVSQYPAVERLFRDIVESWLLIDHDTDGEHTQVTLPELGADPTAVANTGFVYTKDDAADTELFYRDDSGNIVQLTQDGGPGPQMAAFPATTSMLFYQSAAPTGWTKDVAATLGNHAIRVMTDVAWSGGSKGATAFDSVFGAGKTAGATTLTAAQSGLPAHLHSAAPGDASANNVTGGNPNFWAGQNPVGSKNTGSTGGDAAAESHNHTLSLDLNYINVIRATKD
;
A
#
# COMPACT_ATOMS: atom_id res chain seq x y z
N MET A 1 7.37 -17.71 45.54
CA MET A 1 6.28 -18.16 46.42
C MET A 1 6.40 -17.43 47.74
N VAL A 2 5.37 -16.73 48.18
CA VAL A 2 5.33 -16.14 49.52
C VAL A 2 5.35 -17.29 50.52
N THR A 3 6.27 -17.25 51.48
CA THR A 3 6.33 -18.25 52.56
C THR A 3 4.97 -18.26 53.25
N PRO A 4 4.33 -19.43 53.45
CA PRO A 4 3.03 -19.47 54.12
C PRO A 4 3.13 -18.74 55.46
N PRO A 5 2.17 -17.86 55.79
CA PRO A 5 2.24 -17.04 57.01
C PRO A 5 2.25 -17.88 58.29
N PHE A 6 1.92 -19.17 58.19
CA PHE A 6 1.90 -20.12 59.29
C PHE A 6 2.39 -21.49 58.81
N LEU A 7 3.34 -22.08 59.53
CA LEU A 7 3.76 -23.48 59.35
C LEU A 7 3.11 -24.29 60.48
N PRO A 8 2.11 -25.15 60.19
CA PRO A 8 1.55 -26.01 61.22
C PRO A 8 2.62 -27.00 61.72
N ASP A 9 2.72 -27.17 63.03
CA ASP A 9 3.62 -28.15 63.64
C ASP A 9 3.06 -29.56 63.39
N GLU A 10 3.65 -30.26 62.42
CA GLU A 10 3.26 -31.62 62.04
C GLU A 10 3.43 -32.65 63.18
N SER A 11 4.17 -32.31 64.24
CA SER A 11 4.33 -33.16 65.42
C SER A 11 3.16 -33.05 66.42
N LYS A 12 2.15 -32.22 66.12
CA LYS A 12 1.01 -31.93 66.98
C LYS A 12 -0.34 -32.19 66.29
N PRO A 13 -1.29 -32.88 66.97
CA PRO A 13 -1.13 -33.56 68.24
C PRO A 13 -0.34 -34.87 68.08
N ALA A 14 0.65 -35.12 68.94
CA ALA A 14 1.28 -36.42 69.09
C ALA A 14 0.29 -37.42 69.72
N ASP A 15 0.51 -38.72 69.55
CA ASP A 15 -0.33 -39.77 70.15
C ASP A 15 -0.46 -39.67 71.68
N SER A 16 0.49 -38.99 72.33
CA SER A 16 0.50 -38.70 73.77
C SER A 16 -0.13 -37.35 74.17
N ASP A 17 -0.51 -36.51 73.21
CA ASP A 17 -1.11 -35.21 73.50
C ASP A 17 -2.55 -35.40 73.99
N ILE A 18 -2.86 -34.74 75.12
CA ILE A 18 -4.18 -34.82 75.76
C ILE A 18 -5.22 -34.11 74.89
N VAL A 19 -6.45 -34.64 74.90
CA VAL A 19 -7.66 -34.12 74.23
C VAL A 19 -7.85 -32.60 74.38
N SER A 20 -7.29 -31.96 75.40
CA SER A 20 -7.39 -30.51 75.64
C SER A 20 -6.65 -29.64 74.63
N GLN A 21 -5.61 -30.15 73.94
CA GLN A 21 -4.88 -29.40 72.91
C GLN A 21 -5.56 -29.50 71.53
N TYR A 22 -6.35 -30.56 71.31
CA TYR A 22 -7.01 -30.86 70.03
C TYR A 22 -7.85 -29.69 69.49
N PRO A 23 -8.71 -29.00 70.29
CA PRO A 23 -9.53 -27.90 69.77
C PRO A 23 -8.71 -26.69 69.33
N ALA A 24 -7.54 -26.44 69.93
CA ALA A 24 -6.69 -25.31 69.57
C ALA A 24 -5.93 -25.59 68.26
N VAL A 25 -5.40 -26.79 68.12
CA VAL A 25 -4.71 -27.24 66.90
C VAL A 25 -5.67 -27.33 65.73
N GLU A 26 -6.88 -27.86 65.93
CA GLU A 26 -7.91 -27.95 64.90
C GLU A 26 -8.34 -26.55 64.40
N ARG A 27 -8.55 -25.59 65.30
CA ARG A 27 -8.88 -24.21 64.90
C ARG A 27 -7.76 -23.56 64.09
N LEU A 28 -6.50 -23.75 64.50
CA LEU A 28 -5.35 -23.24 63.76
C LEU A 28 -5.27 -23.88 62.36
N PHE A 29 -5.47 -25.18 62.27
CA PHE A 29 -5.46 -25.87 60.98
C PHE A 29 -6.57 -25.36 60.04
N ARG A 30 -7.80 -25.17 60.54
CA ARG A 30 -8.92 -24.62 59.76
C ARG A 30 -8.62 -23.20 59.28
N ASP A 31 -8.11 -22.34 60.16
CA ASP A 31 -7.71 -20.97 59.82
C ASP A 31 -6.64 -20.93 58.72
N ILE A 32 -5.64 -21.82 58.81
CA ILE A 32 -4.60 -21.95 57.77
C ILE A 32 -5.22 -22.38 56.42
N VAL A 33 -6.03 -23.44 56.42
CA VAL A 33 -6.64 -23.95 55.18
C VAL A 33 -7.57 -22.92 54.55
N GLU A 34 -8.40 -22.25 55.35
CA GLU A 34 -9.26 -21.15 54.90
C GLU A 34 -8.41 -20.02 54.32
N SER A 35 -7.34 -19.62 55.00
CA SER A 35 -6.45 -18.55 54.52
C SER A 35 -5.79 -18.87 53.17
N TRP A 36 -5.46 -20.13 52.91
CA TRP A 36 -4.84 -20.57 51.65
C TRP A 36 -5.86 -20.68 50.53
N LEU A 37 -7.04 -21.22 50.83
CA LEU A 37 -8.11 -21.32 49.86
C LEU A 37 -8.53 -19.92 49.39
N LEU A 38 -8.67 -18.98 50.32
CA LEU A 38 -9.07 -17.60 50.06
C LEU A 38 -8.01 -16.75 49.32
N ILE A 39 -6.79 -17.27 49.05
CA ILE A 39 -5.79 -16.54 48.25
C ILE A 39 -6.32 -16.30 46.83
N ASP A 40 -6.85 -17.36 46.22
CA ASP A 40 -7.32 -17.35 44.84
C ASP A 40 -8.79 -17.77 44.71
N HIS A 41 -9.48 -18.09 45.82
CA HIS A 41 -10.91 -18.43 45.83
C HIS A 41 -11.76 -17.46 46.65
N ASP A 42 -13.06 -17.41 46.34
CA ASP A 42 -14.05 -16.77 47.21
C ASP A 42 -14.55 -17.73 48.30
N THR A 43 -15.55 -17.28 49.07
CA THR A 43 -16.16 -18.07 50.16
C THR A 43 -17.02 -19.22 49.66
N ASP A 44 -17.41 -19.22 48.39
CA ASP A 44 -18.20 -20.27 47.76
C ASP A 44 -17.32 -21.32 47.07
N GLY A 45 -15.99 -21.10 47.07
CA GLY A 45 -14.99 -21.99 46.48
C GLY A 45 -14.79 -21.77 44.98
N GLU A 46 -15.28 -20.67 44.43
CA GLU A 46 -14.99 -20.26 43.05
C GLU A 46 -13.63 -19.54 42.99
N HIS A 47 -12.86 -19.73 41.92
CA HIS A 47 -11.62 -18.98 41.71
C HIS A 47 -11.92 -17.50 41.42
N THR A 48 -11.44 -16.58 42.25
CA THR A 48 -11.50 -15.13 41.99
C THR A 48 -10.42 -14.67 41.03
N GLN A 49 -9.29 -15.37 41.04
CA GLN A 49 -8.18 -15.23 40.09
C GLN A 49 -7.50 -16.58 39.89
N VAL A 50 -6.78 -16.74 38.78
CA VAL A 50 -5.93 -17.90 38.53
C VAL A 50 -4.49 -17.41 38.44
N THR A 51 -3.69 -17.72 39.45
CA THR A 51 -2.26 -17.38 39.47
C THR A 51 -1.45 -18.50 38.80
N LEU A 52 -0.82 -18.21 37.65
CA LEU A 52 0.05 -19.14 36.94
C LEU A 52 1.52 -18.74 37.13
N PRO A 53 2.35 -19.56 37.80
CA PRO A 53 3.77 -19.28 37.94
C PRO A 53 4.48 -19.44 36.60
N GLU A 54 5.43 -18.54 36.32
CA GLU A 54 6.25 -18.61 35.12
C GLU A 54 7.05 -19.92 35.09
N LEU A 55 6.98 -20.63 33.96
CA LEU A 55 7.75 -21.83 33.69
C LEU A 55 9.03 -21.47 32.93
N GLY A 56 10.15 -22.10 33.29
CA GLY A 56 11.41 -21.93 32.58
C GLY A 56 11.48 -22.63 31.21
N ALA A 57 10.46 -23.43 30.86
CA ALA A 57 10.36 -24.12 29.57
C ALA A 57 8.90 -24.53 29.29
N ASP A 58 8.61 -24.84 28.02
CA ASP A 58 7.29 -25.35 27.62
C ASP A 58 7.00 -26.72 28.28
N PRO A 59 5.78 -26.96 28.77
CA PRO A 59 5.38 -28.27 29.29
C PRO A 59 5.52 -29.37 28.23
N THR A 60 5.81 -30.60 28.67
CA THR A 60 5.80 -31.76 27.78
C THR A 60 4.37 -32.03 27.29
N ALA A 61 4.20 -32.26 25.99
CA ALA A 61 2.89 -32.63 25.44
C ALA A 61 2.41 -33.96 26.02
N VAL A 62 1.12 -34.02 26.36
CA VAL A 62 0.45 -35.23 26.86
C VAL A 62 -0.75 -35.49 25.97
N ALA A 63 -0.91 -36.73 25.52
CA ALA A 63 -2.00 -37.12 24.63
C ALA A 63 -3.36 -36.76 25.25
N ASN A 64 -4.24 -36.17 24.44
CA ASN A 64 -5.57 -35.68 24.83
C ASN A 64 -5.57 -34.61 25.94
N THR A 65 -4.48 -33.86 26.11
CA THR A 65 -4.36 -32.82 27.13
C THR A 65 -3.89 -31.51 26.52
N GLY A 66 -4.55 -30.42 26.88
CA GLY A 66 -4.07 -29.06 26.64
C GLY A 66 -3.51 -28.44 27.92
N PHE A 67 -2.50 -27.59 27.78
CA PHE A 67 -1.91 -26.85 28.89
C PHE A 67 -2.03 -25.35 28.66
N VAL A 68 -2.52 -24.63 29.67
CA VAL A 68 -2.41 -23.17 29.75
C VAL A 68 -1.32 -22.87 30.78
N TYR A 69 -0.32 -22.07 30.40
CA TYR A 69 0.84 -21.79 31.24
C TYR A 69 1.44 -20.44 30.91
N THR A 70 2.28 -19.92 31.79
CA THR A 70 3.05 -18.70 31.55
C THR A 70 4.53 -19.03 31.39
N LYS A 71 5.24 -18.25 30.57
CA LYS A 71 6.70 -18.29 30.43
C LYS A 71 7.23 -16.90 30.03
N ASP A 72 8.53 -16.69 30.20
CA ASP A 72 9.20 -15.49 29.71
C ASP A 72 9.17 -15.44 28.17
N ASP A 73 8.68 -14.32 27.63
CA ASP A 73 8.88 -13.89 26.25
C ASP A 73 9.50 -12.49 26.30
N ALA A 74 10.76 -12.38 25.92
CA ALA A 74 11.49 -11.12 25.85
C ALA A 74 11.49 -10.27 27.15
N ALA A 75 11.62 -10.91 28.32
CA ALA A 75 11.59 -10.31 29.67
C ALA A 75 10.20 -10.04 30.27
N ASP A 76 9.12 -10.37 29.55
CA ASP A 76 7.75 -10.28 30.04
C ASP A 76 7.13 -11.67 30.21
N THR A 77 6.40 -11.87 31.31
CA THR A 77 5.67 -13.11 31.57
C THR A 77 4.39 -13.14 30.73
N GLU A 78 4.34 -14.01 29.72
CA GLU A 78 3.23 -14.10 28.77
C GLU A 78 2.47 -15.42 28.87
N LEU A 79 1.20 -15.43 28.43
CA LEU A 79 0.31 -16.60 28.46
C LEU A 79 0.43 -17.42 27.18
N PHE A 80 0.56 -18.73 27.35
CA PHE A 80 0.66 -19.70 26.27
C PHE A 80 -0.36 -20.81 26.43
N TYR A 81 -0.77 -21.37 25.29
CA TYR A 81 -1.48 -22.62 25.20
C TYR A 81 -0.65 -23.65 24.43
N ARG A 82 -0.60 -24.89 24.92
CA ARG A 82 -0.03 -26.03 24.20
C ARG A 82 -1.08 -27.12 24.05
N ASP A 83 -1.22 -27.66 22.83
CA ASP A 83 -2.12 -28.79 22.55
C ASP A 83 -1.46 -30.16 22.76
N ASP A 84 -2.23 -31.23 22.57
CA ASP A 84 -1.77 -32.62 22.74
C ASP A 84 -0.77 -33.06 21.66
N SER A 85 -0.79 -32.39 20.51
CA SER A 85 0.16 -32.60 19.41
C SER A 85 1.48 -31.84 19.62
N GLY A 86 1.53 -30.98 20.64
CA GLY A 86 2.70 -30.19 21.01
C GLY A 86 2.83 -28.86 20.26
N ASN A 87 1.79 -28.42 19.56
CA ASN A 87 1.74 -27.07 19.00
C ASN A 87 1.59 -26.07 20.15
N ILE A 88 2.32 -24.97 20.06
CA ILE A 88 2.27 -23.89 21.05
C ILE A 88 1.67 -22.65 20.37
N VAL A 89 0.75 -22.01 21.07
CA VAL A 89 0.16 -20.72 20.70
C VAL A 89 0.45 -19.73 21.81
N GLN A 90 1.08 -18.61 21.45
CA GLN A 90 1.20 -17.47 22.34
C GLN A 90 -0.13 -16.70 22.31
N LEU A 91 -0.78 -16.61 23.47
CA LEU A 91 -2.08 -15.97 23.59
C LEU A 91 -1.97 -14.49 23.89
N THR A 92 -0.89 -14.07 24.58
CA THR A 92 -0.61 -12.68 24.90
C THR A 92 0.82 -12.28 24.54
N GLN A 93 1.02 -11.01 24.20
CA GLN A 93 2.33 -10.42 23.92
C GLN A 93 2.32 -8.93 24.27
N ASP A 94 3.27 -8.48 25.08
CA ASP A 94 3.45 -7.10 25.54
C ASP A 94 2.17 -6.48 26.12
N GLY A 95 1.37 -7.29 26.84
CA GLY A 95 0.08 -6.90 27.40
C GLY A 95 -1.08 -6.79 26.38
N GLY A 96 -0.88 -7.21 25.13
CA GLY A 96 -1.89 -7.35 24.09
C GLY A 96 -2.15 -8.82 23.70
N PRO A 97 -3.02 -9.07 22.70
CA PRO A 97 -3.18 -10.39 22.10
C PRO A 97 -1.89 -10.84 21.40
N GLY A 98 -1.56 -12.13 21.53
CA GLY A 98 -0.38 -12.72 20.92
C GLY A 98 -0.40 -12.69 19.39
N PRO A 99 0.74 -12.96 18.73
CA PRO A 99 0.92 -12.75 17.29
C PRO A 99 0.02 -13.66 16.44
N GLN A 100 -0.33 -14.86 16.92
CA GLN A 100 -1.27 -15.77 16.27
C GLN A 100 -2.73 -15.31 16.39
N MET A 101 -3.02 -14.39 17.30
CA MET A 101 -4.35 -13.78 17.49
C MET A 101 -4.48 -12.42 16.77
N ALA A 102 -3.39 -11.90 16.17
CA ALA A 102 -3.43 -10.65 15.42
C ALA A 102 -4.29 -10.79 14.16
N ALA A 103 -5.22 -9.85 13.93
CA ALA A 103 -6.13 -9.88 12.78
C ALA A 103 -5.39 -9.83 11.43
N PHE A 104 -4.17 -9.29 11.42
CA PHE A 104 -3.28 -9.25 10.27
C PHE A 104 -1.85 -9.57 10.73
N PRO A 105 -1.11 -10.41 9.99
CA PRO A 105 0.31 -10.64 10.27
C PRO A 105 1.11 -9.33 10.20
N ALA A 106 2.16 -9.20 11.03
CA ALA A 106 3.15 -8.13 10.91
C ALA A 106 3.69 -8.06 9.47
N THR A 107 4.10 -6.87 9.03
CA THR A 107 4.53 -6.56 7.65
C THR A 107 3.44 -6.57 6.57
N THR A 108 2.19 -6.95 6.91
CA THR A 108 1.05 -6.81 5.99
C THR A 108 0.83 -5.34 5.63
N SER A 109 0.59 -5.06 4.35
CA SER A 109 0.31 -3.69 3.88
C SER A 109 -1.15 -3.51 3.47
N MET A 110 -1.76 -2.41 3.87
CA MET A 110 -3.15 -2.07 3.53
C MET A 110 -3.33 -0.59 3.21
N LEU A 111 -4.44 -0.26 2.57
CA LEU A 111 -4.86 1.12 2.28
C LEU A 111 -5.90 1.58 3.30
N PHE A 112 -5.78 2.82 3.79
CA PHE A 112 -6.68 3.42 4.77
C PHE A 112 -7.21 4.78 4.28
N TYR A 113 -8.51 5.01 4.42
CA TYR A 113 -9.17 6.27 4.03
C TYR A 113 -9.12 7.33 5.15
N GLN A 114 -7.91 7.67 5.57
CA GLN A 114 -7.61 8.61 6.65
C GLN A 114 -6.14 9.06 6.56
N SER A 115 -5.77 10.16 7.21
CA SER A 115 -4.43 10.75 7.06
C SER A 115 -3.34 10.12 7.95
N ALA A 116 -3.75 9.58 9.10
CA ALA A 116 -2.89 8.93 10.09
C ALA A 116 -3.09 7.41 10.08
N ALA A 117 -2.00 6.65 10.21
CA ALA A 117 -2.12 5.20 10.34
C ALA A 117 -2.86 4.84 11.64
N PRO A 118 -3.70 3.79 11.64
CA PRO A 118 -4.27 3.27 12.89
C PRO A 118 -3.17 2.83 13.87
N THR A 119 -3.50 2.74 15.16
CA THR A 119 -2.59 2.16 16.16
C THR A 119 -2.15 0.75 15.76
N GLY A 120 -0.86 0.45 15.93
CA GLY A 120 -0.27 -0.83 15.50
C GLY A 120 0.02 -0.90 13.99
N TRP A 121 -0.07 0.23 13.28
CA TRP A 121 0.33 0.36 11.89
C TRP A 121 1.28 1.53 11.70
N THR A 122 2.33 1.32 10.92
CA THR A 122 3.28 2.34 10.50
C THR A 122 2.90 2.87 9.13
N LYS A 123 2.67 4.20 9.03
CA LYS A 123 2.40 4.87 7.76
C LYS A 123 3.62 4.75 6.84
N ASP A 124 3.38 4.42 5.57
CA ASP A 124 4.41 4.54 4.56
C ASP A 124 4.70 6.03 4.29
N VAL A 125 5.83 6.51 4.79
CA VAL A 125 6.32 7.87 4.62
C VAL A 125 7.39 7.97 3.55
N ALA A 126 7.82 6.84 2.98
CA ALA A 126 8.75 6.87 1.87
C ALA A 126 8.04 7.51 0.67
N ALA A 127 8.67 8.53 0.09
CA ALA A 127 8.12 9.24 -1.09
C ALA A 127 7.99 8.32 -2.32
N THR A 128 8.34 7.04 -2.23
CA THR A 128 8.27 6.05 -3.32
C THR A 128 6.86 5.81 -3.84
N LEU A 129 5.82 6.06 -3.02
CA LEU A 129 4.42 5.86 -3.40
C LEU A 129 3.53 7.10 -3.18
N GLY A 130 4.12 8.29 -2.93
CA GLY A 130 3.35 9.54 -2.86
C GLY A 130 2.91 10.04 -4.24
N ASN A 131 1.62 10.38 -4.40
CA ASN A 131 1.02 10.82 -5.67
C ASN A 131 1.19 9.79 -6.81
N HIS A 132 0.61 8.60 -6.60
CA HIS A 132 0.57 7.50 -7.58
C HIS A 132 -0.87 7.04 -7.85
N ALA A 133 -1.11 6.46 -9.04
CA ALA A 133 -2.34 5.74 -9.34
C ALA A 133 -2.32 4.33 -8.75
N ILE A 134 -3.50 3.82 -8.38
CA ILE A 134 -3.69 2.40 -8.06
C ILE A 134 -4.12 1.65 -9.32
N ARG A 135 -3.46 0.53 -9.61
CA ARG A 135 -3.88 -0.45 -10.62
C ARG A 135 -4.33 -1.71 -9.92
N VAL A 136 -5.56 -2.14 -10.19
CA VAL A 136 -6.08 -3.42 -9.71
C VAL A 136 -5.84 -4.48 -10.79
N MET A 137 -5.30 -5.63 -10.39
CA MET A 137 -4.98 -6.76 -11.28
C MET A 137 -5.40 -8.08 -10.60
N THR A 138 -5.49 -9.17 -11.36
CA THR A 138 -5.96 -10.47 -10.87
C THR A 138 -4.89 -11.56 -10.78
N ASP A 139 -3.68 -11.31 -11.29
CA ASP A 139 -2.69 -12.35 -11.56
C ASP A 139 -1.39 -12.22 -10.74
N VAL A 140 -0.76 -11.04 -10.72
CA VAL A 140 0.51 -10.82 -10.03
C VAL A 140 0.39 -9.61 -9.10
N ALA A 141 0.60 -9.86 -7.80
CA ALA A 141 0.64 -8.83 -6.79
C ALA A 141 1.85 -7.90 -6.99
N TRP A 142 1.74 -6.68 -6.47
CA TRP A 142 2.81 -5.71 -6.44
C TRP A 142 4.03 -6.23 -5.66
N SER A 143 5.22 -6.18 -6.27
CA SER A 143 6.47 -6.65 -5.65
C SER A 143 7.32 -5.53 -5.02
N GLY A 144 6.73 -4.35 -4.75
CA GLY A 144 7.45 -3.19 -4.21
C GLY A 144 7.99 -2.22 -5.28
N GLY A 145 8.30 -0.98 -4.87
CA GLY A 145 9.01 0.02 -5.68
C GLY A 145 8.12 1.12 -6.26
N SER A 146 8.43 1.57 -7.49
CA SER A 146 7.56 2.37 -8.35
C SER A 146 7.64 1.76 -9.75
N LYS A 147 6.55 1.78 -10.52
CA LYS A 147 6.52 1.28 -11.91
C LYS A 147 6.16 2.44 -12.83
N GLY A 148 6.94 2.59 -13.91
CA GLY A 148 6.86 3.75 -14.80
C GLY A 148 7.79 4.89 -14.36
N ALA A 149 7.88 5.93 -15.19
CA ALA A 149 8.82 7.04 -15.00
C ALA A 149 8.15 8.38 -14.66
N THR A 150 6.82 8.47 -14.75
CA THR A 150 6.07 9.73 -14.64
C THR A 150 5.15 9.68 -13.42
N ALA A 151 5.22 10.69 -12.56
CA ALA A 151 4.37 10.82 -11.36
C ALA A 151 2.88 10.99 -11.72
N PHE A 152 1.96 10.64 -10.82
CA PHE A 152 0.50 10.72 -11.08
C PHE A 152 0.07 12.13 -11.45
N ASP A 153 0.45 13.14 -10.66
CA ASP A 153 0.11 14.54 -10.95
C ASP A 153 0.77 15.03 -12.23
N SER A 154 1.83 14.36 -12.69
CA SER A 154 2.46 14.65 -13.98
C SER A 154 1.79 13.91 -15.14
N VAL A 155 0.95 12.91 -14.93
CA VAL A 155 0.10 12.31 -15.97
C VAL A 155 -1.29 12.94 -15.98
N PHE A 156 -1.88 13.12 -14.82
CA PHE A 156 -3.24 13.63 -14.61
C PHE A 156 -3.31 15.12 -14.24
N GLY A 157 -2.18 15.83 -14.23
CA GLY A 157 -2.16 17.27 -14.03
C GLY A 157 -2.78 18.04 -15.21
N ALA A 158 -3.19 19.28 -14.95
CA ALA A 158 -3.80 20.14 -15.95
C ALA A 158 -2.86 20.40 -17.14
N GLY A 159 -3.44 20.43 -18.35
CA GLY A 159 -2.74 20.92 -19.55
C GLY A 159 -1.85 19.90 -20.27
N LYS A 160 -2.29 18.64 -20.41
CA LYS A 160 -1.58 17.68 -21.27
C LYS A 160 -1.84 18.01 -22.73
N THR A 161 -0.79 18.00 -23.55
CA THR A 161 -0.90 18.16 -24.99
C THR A 161 -0.61 16.84 -25.67
N ALA A 162 -1.46 16.45 -26.61
CA ALA A 162 -1.05 15.47 -27.60
C ALA A 162 0.00 16.12 -28.52
N GLY A 163 0.92 15.32 -29.04
CA GLY A 163 1.91 15.78 -30.02
C GLY A 163 1.21 16.42 -31.24
N ALA A 164 1.80 17.48 -31.77
CA ALA A 164 1.26 18.20 -32.92
C ALA A 164 1.96 17.74 -34.21
N THR A 165 1.25 17.72 -35.34
CA THR A 165 1.81 17.37 -36.65
C THR A 165 1.61 18.52 -37.63
N THR A 166 2.71 19.11 -38.09
CA THR A 166 2.69 20.04 -39.23
C THR A 166 2.63 19.24 -40.52
N LEU A 167 1.65 19.51 -41.38
CA LEU A 167 1.65 18.97 -42.74
C LEU A 167 2.67 19.73 -43.60
N THR A 168 3.66 19.01 -44.11
CA THR A 168 4.68 19.50 -45.03
C THR A 168 4.24 19.29 -46.48
N ALA A 169 4.82 20.05 -47.42
CA ALA A 169 4.62 19.85 -48.85
C ALA A 169 4.89 18.39 -49.27
N ALA A 170 5.88 17.75 -48.67
CA ALA A 170 6.21 16.34 -48.90
C ALA A 170 5.09 15.37 -48.43
N GLN A 171 4.39 15.68 -47.33
CA GLN A 171 3.27 14.88 -46.82
C GLN A 171 1.99 15.04 -47.65
N SER A 172 1.84 16.15 -48.40
CA SER A 172 0.68 16.36 -49.26
C SER A 172 0.63 15.38 -50.45
N GLY A 173 1.76 14.77 -50.80
CA GLY A 173 1.88 13.88 -51.95
C GLY A 173 1.65 14.56 -53.30
N LEU A 174 1.48 15.89 -53.33
CA LEU A 174 1.24 16.66 -54.55
C LEU A 174 2.57 17.03 -55.20
N PRO A 175 2.88 16.52 -56.41
CA PRO A 175 4.06 16.95 -57.14
C PRO A 175 3.93 18.41 -57.56
N ALA A 176 5.05 19.11 -57.55
CA ALA A 176 5.12 20.45 -58.11
C ALA A 176 4.76 20.38 -59.61
N HIS A 177 3.82 21.23 -60.06
CA HIS A 177 3.38 21.27 -61.44
C HIS A 177 3.51 22.68 -62.03
N LEU A 178 3.75 22.76 -63.34
CA LEU A 178 3.98 24.01 -64.08
C LEU A 178 2.73 24.40 -64.86
N HIS A 179 2.46 25.72 -64.93
CA HIS A 179 1.50 26.29 -65.86
C HIS A 179 2.25 27.03 -66.98
N SER A 180 1.80 26.87 -68.22
CA SER A 180 2.31 27.62 -69.37
C SER A 180 1.44 28.83 -69.62
N ALA A 181 1.97 30.04 -69.42
CA ALA A 181 1.29 31.25 -69.87
C ALA A 181 1.58 31.45 -71.36
N ALA A 182 0.53 31.55 -72.18
CA ALA A 182 0.68 32.06 -73.54
C ALA A 182 1.19 33.51 -73.42
N PRO A 183 2.26 33.90 -74.15
CA PRO A 183 2.67 35.28 -74.18
C PRO A 183 1.45 36.08 -74.65
N GLY A 184 0.98 37.01 -73.81
CA GLY A 184 -0.14 37.87 -74.18
C GLY A 184 0.18 38.44 -75.55
N ASP A 185 -0.69 38.19 -76.52
CA ASP A 185 -0.57 38.80 -77.84
C ASP A 185 -0.36 40.28 -77.57
N ALA A 186 0.83 40.79 -77.88
CA ALA A 186 0.99 42.21 -78.04
C ALA A 186 0.10 42.53 -79.24
N SER A 187 -1.17 42.84 -78.95
CA SER A 187 -2.09 43.40 -79.92
C SER A 187 -1.50 44.75 -80.25
N ALA A 188 -0.52 44.74 -81.16
CA ALA A 188 -0.15 45.90 -81.93
C ALA A 188 -1.44 46.25 -82.66
N ASN A 189 -2.20 47.18 -82.07
CA ASN A 189 -3.30 47.83 -82.75
C ASN A 189 -2.70 48.33 -84.07
N ASN A 190 -3.03 47.60 -85.13
CA ASN A 190 -2.67 47.93 -86.49
C ASN A 190 -3.48 49.18 -86.83
N VAL A 191 -2.97 50.36 -86.42
CA VAL A 191 -3.51 51.63 -86.87
C VAL A 191 -3.17 51.69 -88.35
N THR A 192 -4.18 51.41 -89.15
CA THR A 192 -4.17 51.40 -90.60
C THR A 192 -3.44 52.62 -91.14
N GLY A 193 -2.28 52.39 -91.77
CA GLY A 193 -1.63 53.37 -92.65
C GLY A 193 -0.21 53.75 -92.24
N GLY A 194 0.78 52.93 -92.64
CA GLY A 194 2.17 53.36 -92.65
C GLY A 194 3.21 52.23 -92.66
N ASN A 195 3.57 51.77 -93.87
CA ASN A 195 4.78 51.00 -94.24
C ASN A 195 4.98 49.60 -93.60
N PRO A 196 4.82 48.48 -94.35
CA PRO A 196 5.16 47.16 -93.86
C PRO A 196 6.67 46.94 -94.06
N ASN A 197 7.46 47.36 -93.08
CA ASN A 197 8.83 46.86 -92.96
C ASN A 197 9.11 46.44 -91.52
N PHE A 198 8.33 45.45 -91.06
CA PHE A 198 8.63 44.67 -89.87
C PHE A 198 9.33 43.36 -90.28
N TRP A 199 10.55 43.48 -90.80
CA TRP A 199 11.53 42.38 -90.72
C TRP A 199 12.44 42.61 -89.52
N ALA A 200 11.85 42.57 -88.33
CA ALA A 200 12.57 42.40 -87.08
C ALA A 200 12.05 41.10 -86.47
N GLY A 201 12.95 40.12 -86.32
CA GLY A 201 12.62 38.73 -86.05
C GLY A 201 11.58 38.56 -84.96
N GLN A 202 10.50 37.84 -85.30
CA GLN A 202 9.73 37.13 -84.29
C GLN A 202 10.66 36.06 -83.73
N ASN A 203 11.45 36.44 -82.74
CA ASN A 203 12.03 35.48 -81.82
C ASN A 203 10.81 34.71 -81.27
N PRO A 204 10.69 33.38 -81.45
CA PRO A 204 9.57 32.66 -80.87
C PRO A 204 9.64 32.95 -79.38
N VAL A 205 8.65 33.69 -78.87
CA VAL A 205 8.60 34.03 -77.45
C VAL A 205 8.29 32.70 -76.77
N GLY A 206 9.36 31.97 -76.43
CA GLY A 206 9.30 30.65 -75.85
C GLY A 206 8.38 30.68 -74.65
N SER A 207 7.49 29.69 -74.56
CA SER A 207 6.53 29.51 -73.47
C SER A 207 7.19 29.88 -72.14
N LYS A 208 6.68 30.92 -71.48
CA LYS A 208 7.17 31.29 -70.15
C LYS A 208 6.47 30.39 -69.15
N ASN A 209 7.23 29.48 -68.54
CA ASN A 209 6.73 28.73 -67.40
C ASN A 209 6.50 29.71 -66.26
N THR A 210 5.28 29.73 -65.71
CA THR A 210 5.07 30.37 -64.41
C THR A 210 5.76 29.48 -63.37
N GLY A 211 6.40 30.07 -62.35
CA GLY A 211 7.13 29.30 -61.34
C GLY A 211 6.33 28.13 -60.76
N SER A 212 7.04 27.09 -60.32
CA SER A 212 6.44 25.86 -59.77
C SER A 212 6.12 26.02 -58.27
N THR A 213 5.08 26.78 -57.94
CA THR A 213 4.68 27.08 -56.54
C THR A 213 3.62 26.10 -56.03
N GLY A 214 3.73 24.81 -56.40
CA GLY A 214 2.83 23.77 -55.92
C GLY A 214 3.32 23.24 -54.58
N GLY A 215 2.68 23.64 -53.47
CA GLY A 215 2.90 23.06 -52.14
C GLY A 215 3.38 24.01 -51.03
N ASP A 216 3.51 25.32 -51.29
CA ASP A 216 4.30 26.22 -50.42
C ASP A 216 3.58 26.72 -49.15
N ALA A 217 2.37 26.26 -48.87
CA ALA A 217 1.67 26.56 -47.62
C ALA A 217 1.72 25.37 -46.67
N ALA A 218 2.78 25.26 -45.88
CA ALA A 218 2.74 24.44 -44.67
C ALA A 218 1.71 25.07 -43.71
N ALA A 219 0.67 24.32 -43.34
CA ALA A 219 -0.32 24.80 -42.38
C ALA A 219 0.28 24.92 -40.99
N GLU A 220 -0.16 25.90 -40.19
CA GLU A 220 0.27 26.03 -38.80
C GLU A 220 -0.23 24.84 -37.98
N SER A 221 0.71 24.17 -37.32
CA SER A 221 0.42 23.05 -36.43
C SER A 221 -0.17 23.57 -35.13
N HIS A 222 -1.16 22.85 -34.59
CA HIS A 222 -1.77 23.17 -33.30
C HIS A 222 -1.81 21.94 -32.41
N ASN A 223 -1.83 22.17 -31.11
CA ASN A 223 -1.93 21.12 -30.12
C ASN A 223 -3.39 20.89 -29.73
N HIS A 224 -3.74 19.63 -29.47
CA HIS A 224 -4.95 19.31 -28.73
C HIS A 224 -4.62 19.27 -27.25
N THR A 225 -5.37 20.01 -26.45
CA THR A 225 -5.29 19.95 -25.00
C THR A 225 -6.24 18.89 -24.48
N LEU A 226 -5.76 18.10 -23.53
CA LEU A 226 -6.55 17.17 -22.75
C LEU A 226 -6.61 17.70 -21.32
N SER A 227 -7.82 18.02 -20.85
CA SER A 227 -8.10 18.33 -19.44
C SER A 227 -8.74 17.11 -18.79
N LEU A 228 -8.17 16.63 -17.69
CA LEU A 228 -8.70 15.52 -16.91
C LEU A 228 -8.89 15.99 -15.47
N ASP A 229 -10.01 16.66 -15.22
CA ASP A 229 -10.41 17.12 -13.89
C ASP A 229 -11.15 16.00 -13.16
N LEU A 230 -10.39 15.05 -12.64
CA LEU A 230 -10.93 13.88 -11.96
C LEU A 230 -11.12 14.16 -10.46
N ASN A 231 -12.28 13.81 -9.92
CA ASN A 231 -12.46 13.71 -8.48
C ASN A 231 -11.60 12.54 -7.95
N TYR A 232 -10.92 12.76 -6.84
CA TYR A 232 -10.04 11.76 -6.23
C TYR A 232 -10.33 11.59 -4.74
N ILE A 233 -9.95 10.42 -4.24
CA ILE A 233 -10.07 9.99 -2.85
C ILE A 233 -8.65 9.75 -2.35
N ASN A 234 -8.24 10.49 -1.32
CA ASN A 234 -6.93 10.30 -0.70
C ASN A 234 -6.98 9.11 0.25
N VAL A 235 -6.07 8.15 0.04
CA VAL A 235 -5.81 7.05 0.97
C VAL A 235 -4.34 7.04 1.33
N ILE A 236 -4.00 6.49 2.48
CA ILE A 236 -2.61 6.19 2.86
C ILE A 236 -2.37 4.70 2.76
N ARG A 237 -1.14 4.31 2.43
CA ARG A 237 -0.64 2.96 2.68
C ARG A 237 -0.02 2.91 4.07
N ALA A 238 -0.32 1.87 4.83
CA ALA A 238 0.37 1.57 6.08
C ALA A 238 0.71 0.08 6.16
N THR A 239 1.72 -0.22 6.95
CA THR A 239 2.22 -1.59 7.20
C THR A 239 1.95 -1.94 8.64
N LYS A 240 1.42 -3.13 8.91
CA LYS A 240 1.20 -3.64 10.27
C LYS A 240 2.55 -3.78 10.97
N ASP A 241 2.65 -3.16 12.15
CA ASP A 241 3.81 -3.26 13.04
C ASP A 241 4.03 -4.72 13.46
#